data_AF-A0A8B7ATN5-F1
#
_entry.id   AF-A0A8B7ATN5-F1
#
_cell.length_a   1.000
_cell.length_b   1.000
_cell.length_c   1.000
_cell.angle_alpha   90.00
_cell.angle_beta   90.00
_cell.angle_gamma   90.00
#
_symmetry.space_group_name_H-M   'P 1'
#
loop_
_entity.id
_entity.type
_entity.pdbx_description
1 polymer ?
#
loop_
_entity_poly.entity_id
_entity_poly.type
_entity_poly.pdbx_seq_one_letter_code
_entity_poly.pdbx_strand_id
1 'polypeptide(L)'
;MAEPTLCSFLTKVLCANGGRMLLRDLRTHVELSEAQLRAVLRAAGPTRFLLQEGQRPAILPLRFAAGPEGGEGAGASCRVVAVSAARLCARYQRAACRACDQLHLCRRHMLGKCPHRDCWSTCTLSHDIHTPGNIQVLKNHGLFGLNEAQLRILLLQNDPSLLPEVCLLYNKGEALSGYCTFRDKCDKYHVCRSFVRGQCRLQNCRRSHQLVHAKALQLIRDQDLSLPSIINFQLIATYKHMELHGTLDDQACAEDPDEEGAGLAEAAEAGPPISVPAAKKPGPAKP
;
A
#
# COMPACT_ATOMS: atom_id res chain seq x y z
N MET A 1 -11.85 -18.19 3.80
CA MET A 1 -11.90 -16.81 4.32
C MET A 1 -10.80 -16.67 5.36
N ALA A 2 -9.96 -15.64 5.28
CA ALA A 2 -8.95 -15.39 6.31
C ALA A 2 -9.63 -15.14 7.67
N GLU A 3 -9.04 -15.64 8.76
CA GLU A 3 -9.59 -15.51 10.11
C GLU A 3 -9.69 -14.02 10.50
N PRO A 4 -10.89 -13.47 10.81
CA PRO A 4 -11.07 -12.03 11.04
C PRO A 4 -10.25 -11.46 12.22
N THR A 5 -10.02 -12.29 13.23
CA THR A 5 -9.18 -12.04 14.42
C THR A 5 -7.71 -11.89 14.03
N LEU A 6 -7.14 -12.84 13.28
CA LEU A 6 -5.78 -12.78 12.75
C LEU A 6 -5.59 -11.55 11.86
N CYS A 7 -6.54 -11.29 10.98
CA CYS A 7 -6.59 -10.11 10.14
C CYS A 7 -6.58 -8.79 10.93
N SER A 8 -7.25 -8.74 12.08
CA SER A 8 -7.24 -7.56 12.96
C SER A 8 -5.90 -7.43 13.70
N PHE A 9 -5.33 -8.55 14.14
CA PHE A 9 -4.01 -8.62 14.77
C PHE A 9 -2.89 -8.15 13.83
N LEU A 10 -2.85 -8.64 12.59
CA LEU A 10 -1.86 -8.22 11.59
C LEU A 10 -1.96 -6.72 11.30
N THR A 11 -3.18 -6.17 11.17
CA THR A 11 -3.37 -4.71 11.04
C THR A 11 -2.80 -3.97 12.25
N LYS A 12 -2.98 -4.48 13.47
CA LYS A 12 -2.43 -3.88 14.69
C LYS A 12 -0.90 -3.86 14.69
N VAL A 13 -0.27 -4.97 14.33
CA VAL A 13 1.20 -5.08 14.23
C VAL A 13 1.74 -4.13 13.16
N LEU A 14 1.14 -4.10 11.98
CA LEU A 14 1.55 -3.19 10.91
C LEU A 14 1.43 -1.72 11.36
N CYS A 15 0.31 -1.33 11.97
CA CYS A 15 0.11 0.04 12.44
C CYS A 15 1.03 0.42 13.59
N ALA A 16 1.42 -0.52 14.45
CA ALA A 16 2.46 -0.29 15.46
C ALA A 16 3.83 0.02 14.84
N ASN A 17 4.09 -0.48 13.63
CA ASN A 17 5.33 -0.31 12.89
C ASN A 17 5.19 0.66 11.69
N GLY A 18 4.38 1.71 11.85
CA GLY A 18 4.27 2.77 10.82
C GLY A 18 3.40 2.40 9.61
N GLY A 19 2.59 1.35 9.71
CA GLY A 19 1.57 0.97 8.73
C GLY A 19 2.07 0.10 7.58
N ARG A 20 3.36 -0.28 7.60
CA ARG A 20 4.03 -1.11 6.59
C ARG A 20 5.22 -1.84 7.19
N MET A 21 5.41 -3.11 6.84
CA MET A 21 6.58 -3.91 7.25
C MET A 21 7.05 -4.81 6.10
N LEU A 22 8.25 -5.38 6.21
CA LEU A 22 8.63 -6.52 5.36
C LEU A 22 7.88 -7.77 5.82
N LEU A 23 7.56 -8.67 4.89
CA LEU A 23 6.88 -9.92 5.19
C LEU A 23 7.66 -10.76 6.20
N ARG A 24 9.00 -10.81 6.06
CA ARG A 24 9.89 -11.51 7.00
C ARG A 24 9.81 -10.97 8.43
N ASP A 25 9.69 -9.65 8.58
CA ASP A 25 9.58 -9.01 9.89
C ASP A 25 8.18 -9.26 10.48
N LEU A 26 7.14 -9.17 9.65
CA LEU A 26 5.76 -9.47 10.08
C LEU A 26 5.61 -10.92 10.56
N ARG A 27 6.30 -11.86 9.91
CA ARG A 27 6.32 -13.28 10.29
C ARG A 27 6.82 -13.49 11.72
N THR A 28 7.73 -12.67 12.22
CA THR A 28 8.25 -12.80 13.61
C THR A 28 7.17 -12.59 14.68
N HIS A 29 6.01 -12.05 14.32
CA HIS A 29 4.88 -11.80 15.22
C HIS A 29 3.80 -12.88 15.18
N VAL A 30 3.95 -13.91 14.32
CA VAL A 30 2.94 -14.97 14.14
C VAL A 30 3.60 -16.34 14.02
N GLU A 31 2.97 -17.36 14.57
CA GLU A 31 3.41 -18.76 14.43
C GLU A 31 2.93 -19.37 13.10
N LEU A 32 3.24 -18.71 11.99
CA LEU A 32 2.86 -19.14 10.64
C LEU A 32 4.10 -19.28 9.75
N SER A 33 4.09 -20.27 8.88
CA SER A 33 5.06 -20.33 7.79
C SER A 33 4.88 -19.13 6.85
N GLU A 34 5.93 -18.78 6.11
CA GLU A 34 5.85 -17.64 5.19
C GLU A 34 4.79 -17.84 4.09
N ALA A 35 4.67 -19.08 3.59
CA ALA A 35 3.64 -19.46 2.62
C ALA A 35 2.22 -19.32 3.21
N GLN A 36 2.00 -19.77 4.45
CA GLN A 36 0.72 -19.61 5.14
C GLN A 36 0.38 -18.13 5.36
N LEU A 37 1.35 -17.32 5.80
CA LEU A 37 1.13 -15.89 5.99
C LEU A 37 0.80 -15.19 4.66
N ARG A 38 1.51 -15.51 3.57
CA ARG A 38 1.16 -15.00 2.23
C ARG A 38 -0.25 -15.39 1.82
N ALA A 39 -0.64 -16.65 2.03
CA ALA A 39 -1.98 -17.13 1.72
C ALA A 39 -3.06 -16.37 2.50
N VAL A 40 -2.85 -16.13 3.80
CA VAL A 40 -3.75 -15.32 4.64
C VAL A 40 -3.87 -13.89 4.11
N LEU A 41 -2.74 -13.25 3.80
CA LEU A 41 -2.73 -11.87 3.31
C LEU A 41 -3.42 -11.76 1.93
N ARG A 42 -3.15 -12.69 1.01
CA ARG A 42 -3.80 -12.74 -0.31
C ARG A 42 -5.30 -13.01 -0.18
N ALA A 43 -5.71 -13.93 0.70
CA ALA A 43 -7.12 -14.23 0.94
C ALA A 43 -7.89 -13.05 1.59
N ALA A 44 -7.22 -12.21 2.38
CA ALA A 44 -7.80 -10.98 2.91
C ALA A 44 -7.88 -9.85 1.86
N GLY A 45 -7.08 -9.94 0.80
CA GLY A 45 -7.13 -9.08 -0.37
C GLY A 45 -6.52 -7.69 -0.19
N PRO A 46 -6.35 -6.96 -1.31
CA PRO A 46 -5.68 -5.65 -1.36
C PRO A 46 -6.44 -4.54 -0.63
N THR A 47 -7.73 -4.77 -0.33
CA THR A 47 -8.55 -3.85 0.44
C THR A 47 -8.20 -3.82 1.93
N ARG A 48 -7.49 -4.85 2.43
CA ARG A 48 -6.96 -4.94 3.80
C ARG A 48 -5.44 -4.98 3.86
N PHE A 49 -4.80 -5.73 2.96
CA PHE A 49 -3.35 -5.87 2.91
C PHE A 49 -2.86 -5.79 1.48
N LEU A 50 -2.06 -4.76 1.19
CA LEU A 50 -1.38 -4.64 -0.09
C LEU A 50 -0.01 -5.29 0.02
N LEU A 51 0.21 -6.37 -0.73
CA LEU A 51 1.52 -6.98 -0.91
C LEU A 51 2.24 -6.26 -2.06
N GLN A 52 3.47 -5.84 -1.81
CA GLN A 52 4.36 -5.27 -2.80
C GLN A 52 5.56 -6.19 -2.94
N GLU A 53 5.57 -6.98 -4.01
CA GLU A 53 6.70 -7.83 -4.38
C GLU A 53 7.78 -6.98 -5.08
N GLY A 54 9.03 -7.48 -5.06
CA GLY A 54 10.23 -6.69 -5.25
C GLY A 54 10.29 -5.89 -6.56
N GLN A 55 10.10 -4.57 -6.46
CA GLN A 55 11.01 -3.58 -7.02
C GLN A 55 10.89 -2.30 -6.19
N ARG A 56 12.03 -1.67 -5.87
CA ARG A 56 12.05 -0.36 -5.20
C ARG A 56 11.11 0.56 -5.98
N PRO A 57 10.10 1.19 -5.36
CA PRO A 57 9.31 2.16 -6.09
C PRO A 57 10.28 3.22 -6.60
N ALA A 58 10.40 3.37 -7.93
CA ALA A 58 11.29 4.31 -8.61
C ALA A 58 11.02 5.80 -8.25
N ILE A 59 10.11 6.03 -7.31
CA ILE A 59 9.50 7.30 -6.90
C ILE A 59 10.13 7.82 -5.59
N LEU A 60 10.90 6.99 -4.85
CA LEU A 60 11.55 7.42 -3.61
C LEU A 60 13.01 7.83 -3.83
N PRO A 61 13.43 9.06 -3.44
CA PRO A 61 14.85 9.40 -3.37
C PRO A 61 15.59 8.42 -2.46
N LEU A 62 16.74 7.90 -2.90
CA LEU A 62 17.55 6.87 -2.23
C LEU A 62 17.65 7.02 -0.69
N ARG A 63 17.74 8.25 -0.19
CA ARG A 63 17.89 8.57 1.23
C ARG A 63 16.70 8.24 2.15
N PHE A 64 15.50 8.02 1.61
CA PHE A 64 14.30 7.72 2.42
C PHE A 64 13.93 6.23 2.41
N ALA A 65 14.70 5.41 1.70
CA ALA A 65 14.52 3.96 1.61
C ALA A 65 15.38 3.17 2.62
N ALA A 66 16.25 3.84 3.39
CA ALA A 66 17.18 3.21 4.31
C ALA A 66 16.47 2.73 5.59
N GLY A 67 16.12 1.45 5.62
CA GLY A 67 16.24 0.63 6.84
C GLY A 67 17.66 0.05 6.92
N PRO A 68 18.06 -0.60 8.02
CA PRO A 68 19.44 -1.03 8.24
C PRO A 68 19.88 -1.97 7.11
N GLU A 69 20.98 -1.60 6.45
CA GLU A 69 21.57 -2.38 5.37
C GLU A 69 22.22 -3.64 5.95
N GLY A 70 21.89 -4.79 5.34
CA GLY A 70 22.50 -6.07 5.64
C GLY A 70 22.11 -7.11 4.60
N GLY A 71 23.09 -7.52 3.79
CA GLY A 71 23.15 -8.83 3.15
C GLY A 71 22.66 -8.92 1.71
N GLU A 72 23.60 -9.23 0.80
CA GLU A 72 23.36 -9.78 -0.52
C GLU A 72 22.55 -11.09 -0.43
N GLY A 73 21.45 -11.10 -1.18
CA GLY A 73 20.51 -12.21 -1.29
C GLY A 73 19.30 -11.71 -2.08
N ALA A 74 19.33 -11.90 -3.40
CA ALA A 74 18.30 -11.45 -4.34
C ALA A 74 17.00 -12.27 -4.24
N GLY A 75 16.48 -12.44 -3.01
CA GLY A 75 15.10 -12.82 -2.77
C GLY A 75 14.23 -11.56 -2.84
N ALA A 76 13.18 -11.57 -3.67
CA ALA A 76 12.24 -10.47 -3.77
C ALA A 76 11.68 -10.11 -2.37
N SER A 77 12.10 -8.96 -1.81
CA SER A 77 11.66 -8.55 -0.48
C SER A 77 10.21 -8.07 -0.54
N CYS A 78 9.26 -8.93 -0.17
CA CYS A 78 7.85 -8.58 -0.13
C CYS A 78 7.57 -7.62 1.04
N ARG A 79 6.93 -6.48 0.77
CA ARG A 79 6.42 -5.55 1.77
C ARG A 79 4.91 -5.69 1.90
N VAL A 80 4.42 -5.58 3.12
CA VAL A 80 2.99 -5.62 3.44
C VAL A 80 2.58 -4.25 3.95
N VAL A 81 1.56 -3.64 3.33
CA VAL A 81 1.00 -2.34 3.72
C VAL A 81 -0.42 -2.53 4.23
N ALA A 82 -0.75 -1.94 5.37
CA ALA A 82 -2.11 -1.98 5.91
C ALA A 82 -3.05 -1.03 5.15
N VAL A 83 -4.17 -1.57 4.66
CA VAL A 83 -5.18 -0.84 3.89
C VAL A 83 -6.51 -0.86 4.64
N SER A 84 -7.27 0.22 4.52
CA SER A 84 -8.60 0.30 5.08
C SER A 84 -9.52 1.19 4.26
N ALA A 85 -10.80 0.86 4.27
CA ALA A 85 -11.89 1.69 3.75
C ALA A 85 -12.44 2.69 4.78
N ALA A 86 -12.06 2.60 6.06
CA ALA A 86 -12.54 3.51 7.11
C ALA A 86 -12.11 4.96 6.85
N ARG A 87 -13.04 5.90 6.91
CA ARG A 87 -12.80 7.34 6.67
C ARG A 87 -13.42 8.18 7.77
N LEU A 88 -12.90 9.39 7.96
CA LEU A 88 -13.56 10.43 8.73
C LEU A 88 -14.81 10.93 8.01
N CYS A 89 -15.90 11.08 8.75
CA CYS A 89 -17.14 11.61 8.20
C CYS A 89 -17.01 13.10 7.88
N ALA A 90 -16.99 13.45 6.59
CA ALA A 90 -16.91 14.84 6.13
C ALA A 90 -18.13 15.71 6.51
N ARG A 91 -19.29 15.08 6.77
CA ARG A 91 -20.50 15.77 7.29
C ARG A 91 -20.37 16.04 8.79
N TYR A 92 -19.76 15.12 9.54
CA TYR A 92 -19.50 15.28 10.96
C TYR A 92 -18.55 16.46 11.23
N GLN A 93 -17.51 16.63 10.40
CA GLN A 93 -16.61 17.80 10.49
C GLN A 93 -17.33 19.15 10.36
N ARG A 94 -18.56 19.18 9.83
CA ARG A 94 -19.41 20.37 9.66
C ARG A 94 -20.63 20.37 10.60
N ALA A 95 -20.62 19.53 11.64
CA ALA A 95 -21.74 19.35 12.56
C ALA A 95 -23.09 18.99 11.88
N ALA A 96 -23.03 18.35 10.70
CA ALA A 96 -24.20 18.07 9.84
C ALA A 96 -24.47 16.56 9.70
N CYS A 97 -23.97 15.73 10.62
CA CYS A 97 -24.19 14.29 10.65
C CYS A 97 -24.58 13.83 12.06
N ARG A 98 -25.67 13.04 12.14
CA ARG A 98 -26.13 12.44 13.40
C ARG A 98 -25.66 10.99 13.54
N ALA A 99 -25.76 10.20 12.48
CA ALA A 99 -25.25 8.83 12.40
C ALA A 99 -24.92 8.49 10.94
N CYS A 100 -23.82 7.78 10.72
CA CYS A 100 -23.46 7.14 9.45
C CYS A 100 -22.42 6.04 9.71
N ASP A 101 -21.93 5.43 8.64
CA ASP A 101 -20.94 4.35 8.59
C ASP A 101 -19.48 4.85 8.56
N GLN A 102 -19.23 6.10 8.95
CA GLN A 102 -17.91 6.73 8.95
C GLN A 102 -17.54 7.23 10.34
N LEU A 103 -16.25 7.36 10.61
CA LEU A 103 -15.74 7.75 11.92
C LEU A 103 -16.12 9.20 12.24
N HIS A 104 -16.81 9.38 13.36
CA HIS A 104 -17.13 10.66 13.94
C HIS A 104 -16.01 11.06 14.91
N LEU A 105 -14.90 11.54 14.35
CA LEU A 105 -13.72 11.98 15.08
C LEU A 105 -13.27 13.34 14.59
N CYS A 106 -12.71 14.16 15.48
CA CYS A 106 -12.10 15.44 15.14
C CYS A 106 -10.90 15.23 14.21
N ARG A 107 -10.94 15.81 13.00
CA ARG A 107 -9.79 15.77 12.06
C ARG A 107 -8.51 16.32 12.69
N ARG A 108 -8.58 17.43 13.42
CA ARG A 108 -7.39 18.03 14.05
C ARG A 108 -6.80 17.14 15.14
N HIS A 109 -7.63 16.41 15.88
CA HIS A 109 -7.19 15.43 16.88
C HIS A 109 -6.45 14.26 16.24
N MET A 110 -6.99 13.72 15.13
CA MET A 110 -6.34 12.66 14.36
C MET A 110 -4.99 13.11 13.75
N LEU A 111 -4.83 14.41 13.48
CA LEU A 111 -3.56 14.99 13.03
C LEU A 111 -2.65 15.44 14.19
N GLY A 112 -3.07 15.29 15.46
CA GLY A 112 -2.29 15.73 16.62
C GLY A 112 -2.22 17.25 16.81
N LYS A 113 -3.06 18.01 16.10
CA LYS A 113 -3.09 19.48 16.02
C LYS A 113 -4.28 20.13 16.74
N CYS A 114 -5.06 19.36 17.49
CA CYS A 114 -6.14 19.96 18.27
C CYS A 114 -5.51 20.70 19.47
N PRO A 115 -5.75 22.02 19.63
CA PRO A 115 -5.05 22.86 20.62
C PRO A 115 -5.29 22.47 22.08
N HIS A 116 -6.27 21.59 22.35
CA HIS A 116 -6.60 21.13 23.69
C HIS A 116 -6.50 19.60 23.72
N ARG A 117 -5.29 19.09 23.94
CA ARG A 117 -5.06 17.64 24.12
C ARG A 117 -5.80 17.10 25.35
N ASP A 118 -6.01 17.95 26.36
CA ASP A 118 -6.45 17.51 27.70
C ASP A 118 -7.73 18.18 28.21
N CYS A 119 -8.43 18.99 27.39
CA CYS A 119 -9.70 19.60 27.80
C CYS A 119 -10.78 19.40 26.73
N TRP A 120 -11.75 18.52 27.02
CA TRP A 120 -12.94 18.28 26.19
C TRP A 120 -13.86 19.51 26.02
N SER A 121 -13.56 20.64 26.67
CA SER A 121 -14.48 21.77 26.81
C SER A 121 -14.58 22.73 25.62
N THR A 122 -13.65 22.70 24.66
CA THR A 122 -13.63 23.68 23.54
C THR A 122 -13.75 23.07 22.15
N CYS A 123 -13.45 21.77 21.98
CA CYS A 123 -13.66 21.09 20.71
C CYS A 123 -15.05 20.48 20.66
N THR A 124 -15.88 20.91 19.71
CA THR A 124 -17.24 20.38 19.52
C THR A 124 -17.27 19.01 18.83
N LEU A 125 -16.12 18.52 18.36
CA LEU A 125 -15.98 17.24 17.67
C LEU A 125 -15.34 16.21 18.61
N SER A 126 -15.81 14.96 18.55
CA SER A 126 -15.36 13.86 19.41
C SER A 126 -13.88 13.58 19.23
N HIS A 127 -13.18 13.38 20.35
CA HIS A 127 -11.83 12.85 20.40
C HIS A 127 -11.81 11.37 20.79
N ASP A 128 -12.96 10.80 21.14
CA ASP A 128 -13.07 9.43 21.64
C ASP A 128 -13.37 8.43 20.50
N ILE A 129 -12.45 7.49 20.30
CA ILE A 129 -12.60 6.39 19.34
C ILE A 129 -13.55 5.31 19.85
N HIS A 130 -13.90 5.32 21.14
CA HIS A 130 -14.74 4.34 21.82
C HIS A 130 -16.19 4.78 22.00
N THR A 131 -16.64 5.85 21.33
CA THR A 131 -18.07 6.15 21.26
C THR A 131 -18.83 4.98 20.61
N PRO A 132 -20.10 4.71 20.98
CA PRO A 132 -20.85 3.57 20.42
C PRO A 132 -20.89 3.53 18.89
N GLY A 133 -21.03 4.70 18.25
CA GLY A 133 -21.00 4.83 16.78
C GLY A 133 -19.63 4.48 16.20
N ASN A 134 -18.54 5.00 16.78
CA ASN A 134 -17.19 4.71 16.31
C ASN A 134 -16.82 3.23 16.52
N ILE A 135 -17.22 2.62 17.65
CA ILE A 135 -17.02 1.18 17.90
C ILE A 135 -17.68 0.35 16.79
N GLN A 136 -18.91 0.68 16.40
CA GLN A 136 -19.60 -0.06 15.34
C GLN A 136 -18.87 0.08 14.00
N VAL A 137 -18.45 1.29 13.64
CA VAL A 137 -17.66 1.54 12.41
C VAL A 137 -16.35 0.75 12.44
N LEU A 138 -15.62 0.78 13.56
CA LEU A 138 -14.36 0.03 13.72
C LEU A 138 -14.57 -1.48 13.61
N LYS A 139 -15.64 -2.03 14.19
CA LYS A 139 -16.00 -3.45 14.05
C LYS A 139 -16.30 -3.82 12.60
N ASN A 140 -17.11 -3.01 11.91
CA ASN A 140 -17.49 -3.25 10.51
C ASN A 140 -16.27 -3.27 9.57
N HIS A 141 -15.21 -2.54 9.91
CA HIS A 141 -13.96 -2.52 9.13
C HIS A 141 -12.87 -3.50 9.66
N GLY A 142 -13.15 -4.28 10.70
CA GLY A 142 -12.17 -5.18 11.33
C GLY A 142 -10.99 -4.42 11.96
N LEU A 143 -11.27 -3.25 12.54
CA LEU A 143 -10.30 -2.36 13.19
C LEU A 143 -10.51 -2.27 14.71
N PHE A 144 -11.41 -3.10 15.25
CA PHE A 144 -11.66 -3.14 16.69
C PHE A 144 -10.39 -3.60 17.42
N GLY A 145 -10.01 -2.87 18.47
CA GLY A 145 -8.80 -3.15 19.25
C GLY A 145 -7.54 -2.40 18.80
N LEU A 146 -7.61 -1.58 17.74
CA LEU A 146 -6.60 -0.56 17.49
C LEU A 146 -6.69 0.54 18.53
N ASN A 147 -5.54 0.99 19.03
CA ASN A 147 -5.47 2.20 19.85
C ASN A 147 -5.47 3.47 18.98
N GLU A 148 -5.59 4.63 19.60
CA GLU A 148 -5.66 5.91 18.91
C GLU A 148 -4.43 6.18 18.02
N ALA A 149 -3.22 5.87 18.49
CA ALA A 149 -1.99 6.09 17.73
C ALA A 149 -1.93 5.20 16.47
N GLN A 150 -2.32 3.94 16.59
CA GLN A 150 -2.42 3.00 15.47
C GLN A 150 -3.49 3.45 14.47
N LEU A 151 -4.65 3.90 14.95
CA LEU A 151 -5.72 4.41 14.10
C LEU A 151 -5.29 5.67 13.34
N ARG A 152 -4.52 6.58 13.96
CA ARG A 152 -3.95 7.76 13.28
C ARG A 152 -3.08 7.36 12.09
N ILE A 153 -2.19 6.39 12.27
CA ILE A 153 -1.31 5.88 11.19
C ILE A 153 -2.15 5.29 10.05
N LEU A 154 -3.10 4.41 10.40
CA LEU A 154 -3.94 3.73 9.42
C LEU A 154 -4.80 4.73 8.62
N LEU A 155 -5.41 5.71 9.30
CA LEU A 155 -6.23 6.72 8.64
C LEU A 155 -5.37 7.66 7.80
N LEU A 156 -4.23 8.14 8.28
CA LEU A 156 -3.39 9.08 7.50
C LEU A 156 -2.92 8.47 6.17
N GLN A 157 -2.63 7.16 6.14
CA GLN A 157 -2.21 6.49 4.90
C GLN A 157 -3.39 6.02 4.01
N ASN A 158 -4.63 6.11 4.46
CA ASN A 158 -5.81 5.64 3.70
C ASN A 158 -6.84 6.73 3.38
N ASP A 159 -7.00 7.73 4.24
CA ASP A 159 -8.03 8.76 4.18
C ASP A 159 -7.52 10.04 3.49
N PRO A 160 -7.99 10.36 2.27
CA PRO A 160 -7.60 11.58 1.57
C PRO A 160 -7.93 12.86 2.34
N SER A 161 -8.91 12.80 3.24
CA SER A 161 -9.28 13.92 4.09
C SER A 161 -8.26 14.21 5.18
N LEU A 162 -7.20 13.42 5.36
CA LEU A 162 -6.11 13.73 6.29
C LEU A 162 -4.86 14.29 5.60
N LEU A 163 -4.83 14.28 4.27
CA LEU A 163 -3.73 14.85 3.50
C LEU A 163 -3.77 16.39 3.48
N PRO A 164 -2.63 17.04 3.15
CA PRO A 164 -2.59 18.45 2.81
C PRO A 164 -3.61 18.78 1.71
N GLU A 165 -4.10 20.02 1.72
CA GLU A 165 -5.11 20.44 0.75
C GLU A 165 -4.55 20.40 -0.68
N VAL A 166 -5.31 19.79 -1.59
CA VAL A 166 -4.98 19.76 -3.02
C VAL A 166 -5.41 21.07 -3.67
N CYS A 167 -4.50 21.70 -4.42
CA CYS A 167 -4.78 22.95 -5.11
C CYS A 167 -5.87 22.76 -6.19
N LEU A 168 -7.01 23.41 -6.00
CA LEU A 168 -8.12 23.34 -6.95
C LEU A 168 -7.81 24.08 -8.26
N LEU A 169 -7.04 25.17 -8.20
CA LEU A 169 -6.63 25.93 -9.38
C LEU A 169 -5.66 25.14 -10.27
N TYR A 170 -4.72 24.41 -9.66
CA TYR A 170 -3.87 23.45 -10.37
C TYR A 170 -4.70 22.38 -11.07
N ASN A 171 -5.81 21.95 -10.44
CA ASN A 171 -6.67 20.92 -11.00
C ASN A 171 -7.68 21.44 -12.07
N LYS A 172 -7.70 22.74 -12.37
CA LYS A 172 -8.64 23.36 -13.33
C LYS A 172 -7.96 23.69 -14.67
N GLY A 173 -8.69 23.49 -15.77
CA GLY A 173 -8.19 23.74 -17.14
C GLY A 173 -7.32 22.60 -17.68
N GLU A 174 -6.88 22.72 -18.93
CA GLU A 174 -6.09 21.70 -19.64
C GLU A 174 -4.57 21.88 -19.50
N ALA A 175 -4.13 23.10 -19.16
CA ALA A 175 -2.72 23.40 -18.95
C ALA A 175 -2.13 22.54 -17.81
N LEU A 176 -0.84 22.22 -17.94
CA LEU A 176 -0.12 21.37 -17.00
C LEU A 176 -0.14 21.93 -15.57
N SER A 177 0.03 23.24 -15.43
CA SER A 177 -0.06 23.99 -14.16
C SER A 177 -1.49 24.38 -13.76
N GLY A 178 -2.48 24.03 -14.59
CA GLY A 178 -3.83 24.55 -14.48
C GLY A 178 -3.86 26.08 -14.44
N TYR A 179 -4.77 26.64 -13.65
CA TYR A 179 -4.92 28.09 -13.42
C TYR A 179 -4.17 28.59 -12.19
N CYS A 180 -3.31 27.77 -11.57
CA CYS A 180 -2.54 28.21 -10.40
C CYS A 180 -1.39 29.14 -10.83
N THR A 181 -1.48 30.41 -10.48
CA THR A 181 -0.45 31.42 -10.77
C THR A 181 0.68 31.43 -9.72
N PHE A 182 0.47 30.83 -8.56
CA PHE A 182 1.46 30.80 -7.46
C PHE A 182 2.64 29.86 -7.71
N ARG A 183 2.51 28.88 -8.63
CA ARG A 183 3.56 27.92 -8.98
C ARG A 183 4.25 27.34 -7.72
N ASP A 184 5.55 27.56 -7.55
CA ASP A 184 6.36 27.03 -6.46
C ASP A 184 6.11 27.72 -5.10
N LYS A 185 5.40 28.85 -5.11
CA LYS A 185 4.96 29.57 -3.91
C LYS A 185 3.59 29.10 -3.40
N CYS A 186 2.92 28.17 -4.11
CA CYS A 186 1.65 27.62 -3.63
C CYS A 186 1.88 26.75 -2.37
N ASP A 187 1.04 26.95 -1.37
CA ASP A 187 1.02 26.23 -0.09
C ASP A 187 0.15 24.95 -0.14
N LYS A 188 -0.45 24.66 -1.30
CA LYS A 188 -1.31 23.50 -1.55
C LYS A 188 -0.62 22.48 -2.46
N TYR A 189 -1.05 21.23 -2.38
CA TYR A 189 -0.53 20.15 -3.23
C TYR A 189 -0.94 20.31 -4.69
N HIS A 190 0.06 20.41 -5.57
CA HIS A 190 -0.08 20.31 -7.01
C HIS A 190 -0.05 18.84 -7.46
N VAL A 191 -1.12 18.11 -7.10
CA VAL A 191 -1.34 16.72 -7.47
C VAL A 191 -2.74 16.53 -8.05
N CYS A 192 -2.93 15.47 -8.83
CA CYS A 192 -4.22 15.10 -9.37
C CYS A 192 -5.22 14.79 -8.25
N ARG A 193 -6.26 15.62 -8.13
CA ARG A 193 -7.32 15.44 -7.12
C ARG A 193 -8.05 14.11 -7.28
N SER A 194 -8.28 13.68 -8.51
CA SER A 194 -8.94 12.42 -8.79
C SER A 194 -8.07 11.22 -8.39
N PHE A 195 -6.76 11.30 -8.59
CA PHE A 195 -5.82 10.25 -8.17
C PHE A 195 -5.80 10.08 -6.65
N VAL A 196 -5.70 11.19 -5.92
CA VAL A 196 -5.76 11.19 -4.44
C VAL A 196 -7.06 10.59 -3.91
N ARG A 197 -8.16 10.67 -4.68
CA ARG A 197 -9.45 10.05 -4.34
C ARG A 197 -9.61 8.61 -4.83
N GLY A 198 -8.65 8.06 -5.57
CA GLY A 198 -8.76 6.74 -6.22
C GLY A 198 -9.77 6.71 -7.37
N GLN A 199 -9.97 7.85 -8.04
CA GLN A 199 -11.01 8.07 -9.06
C GLN A 199 -10.45 8.64 -10.38
N CYS A 200 -9.13 8.66 -10.57
CA CYS A 200 -8.52 9.15 -11.80
C CYS A 200 -8.77 8.16 -12.94
N ARG A 201 -9.60 8.53 -13.91
CA ARG A 201 -9.98 7.69 -15.06
C ARG A 201 -9.02 7.81 -16.25
N LEU A 202 -7.90 8.51 -16.10
CA LEU A 202 -6.92 8.74 -17.16
C LEU A 202 -5.66 7.92 -16.88
N GLN A 203 -5.39 6.89 -17.69
CA GLN A 203 -4.16 6.08 -17.61
C GLN A 203 -2.92 6.97 -17.72
N ASN A 204 -2.89 7.82 -18.76
CA ASN A 204 -1.82 8.80 -19.00
C ASN A 204 -2.23 10.18 -18.49
N CYS A 205 -2.50 10.29 -17.18
CA CYS A 205 -2.90 11.56 -16.60
C CYS A 205 -1.78 12.60 -16.72
N ARG A 206 -2.10 13.77 -17.27
CA ARG A 206 -1.15 14.90 -17.37
C ARG A 206 -0.86 15.54 -16.02
N ARG A 207 -1.67 15.28 -15.00
CA ARG A 207 -1.50 15.84 -13.64
C ARG A 207 -0.64 14.92 -12.79
N SER A 208 0.18 15.51 -11.93
CA SER A 208 1.11 14.74 -11.10
C SER A 208 0.37 13.76 -10.19
N HIS A 209 0.81 12.49 -10.21
CA HIS A 209 0.40 11.45 -9.26
C HIS A 209 1.46 11.26 -8.15
N GLN A 210 2.45 12.14 -8.05
CA GLN A 210 3.54 12.05 -7.08
C GLN A 210 3.27 12.93 -5.85
N LEU A 211 2.93 12.27 -4.73
CA LEU A 211 2.71 12.91 -3.43
C LEU A 211 4.01 13.20 -2.68
N VAL A 212 5.10 12.53 -3.03
CA VAL A 212 6.41 12.67 -2.38
C VAL A 212 7.42 13.20 -3.39
N HIS A 213 7.67 14.51 -3.32
CA HIS A 213 8.63 15.24 -4.14
C HIS A 213 9.18 16.43 -3.33
N ALA A 214 10.23 17.11 -3.80
CA ALA A 214 10.97 18.10 -3.01
C ALA A 214 10.08 19.17 -2.36
N LYS A 215 9.10 19.72 -3.10
CA LYS A 215 8.16 20.72 -2.56
C LYS A 215 7.14 20.12 -1.59
N ALA A 216 6.59 18.94 -1.87
CA ALA A 216 5.71 18.26 -0.91
C ALA A 216 6.42 17.93 0.39
N LEU A 217 7.72 17.58 0.36
CA LEU A 217 8.49 17.32 1.58
C LEU A 217 8.59 18.55 2.49
N GLN A 218 8.55 19.77 1.96
CA GLN A 218 8.42 20.97 2.78
C GLN A 218 7.03 21.03 3.41
N LEU A 219 5.96 20.90 2.62
CA LEU A 219 4.58 20.93 3.12
C LEU A 219 4.27 19.83 4.16
N ILE A 220 4.82 18.63 3.98
CA ILE A 220 4.69 17.51 4.93
C ILE A 220 5.36 17.88 6.26
N ARG A 221 6.55 18.50 6.22
CA ARG A 221 7.28 18.94 7.41
C ARG A 221 6.59 20.11 8.09
N ASP A 222 6.21 21.14 7.34
CA ASP A 222 5.51 22.33 7.86
C ASP A 222 4.16 21.96 8.50
N GLN A 223 3.59 20.82 8.11
CA GLN A 223 2.35 20.28 8.67
C GLN A 223 2.58 19.11 9.65
N ASP A 224 3.80 18.80 10.07
CA ASP A 224 4.13 17.71 11.00
C ASP A 224 3.48 16.37 10.63
N LEU A 225 3.37 16.07 9.33
CA LEU A 225 2.77 14.83 8.85
C LEU A 225 3.82 13.72 8.80
N SER A 226 3.39 12.50 9.16
CA SER A 226 4.22 11.30 9.06
C SER A 226 4.59 11.00 7.60
N LEU A 227 5.83 11.29 7.22
CA LEU A 227 6.36 10.95 5.89
C LEU A 227 6.17 9.47 5.54
N PRO A 228 6.43 8.48 6.44
CA PRO A 228 6.13 7.08 6.17
C PRO A 228 4.66 6.83 5.78
N SER A 229 3.71 7.47 6.46
CA SER A 229 2.28 7.34 6.16
C SER A 229 1.92 7.96 4.80
N ILE A 230 2.55 9.08 4.40
CA ILE A 230 2.36 9.67 3.06
C ILE A 230 2.94 8.76 1.97
N ILE A 231 4.08 8.13 2.22
CA ILE A 231 4.63 7.13 1.29
C ILE A 231 3.67 5.94 1.18
N ASN A 232 3.12 5.44 2.28
CA ASN A 232 2.14 4.36 2.25
C ASN A 232 0.88 4.77 1.49
N PHE A 233 0.41 6.01 1.65
CA PHE A 233 -0.69 6.56 0.86
C PHE A 233 -0.36 6.53 -0.64
N GLN A 234 0.84 6.98 -1.04
CA GLN A 234 1.30 6.93 -2.43
C GLN A 234 1.23 5.50 -2.98
N LEU A 235 1.71 4.51 -2.24
CA LEU A 235 1.68 3.11 -2.65
C LEU A 235 0.25 2.61 -2.86
N ILE A 236 -0.64 2.88 -1.90
CA ILE A 236 -2.05 2.47 -1.96
C ILE A 236 -2.77 3.16 -3.14
N ALA A 237 -2.52 4.46 -3.34
CA ALA A 237 -3.13 5.22 -4.43
C ALA A 237 -2.63 4.78 -5.81
N THR A 238 -1.33 4.48 -5.93
CA THR A 238 -0.73 3.92 -7.15
C THR A 238 -1.34 2.56 -7.47
N TYR A 239 -1.43 1.65 -6.49
CA TYR A 239 -2.08 0.35 -6.68
C TYR A 239 -3.51 0.49 -7.18
N LYS A 240 -4.34 1.31 -6.51
CA LYS A 240 -5.74 1.54 -6.91
C LYS A 240 -5.85 2.13 -8.31
N HIS A 241 -4.90 2.95 -8.73
CA HIS A 241 -4.89 3.52 -10.06
C HIS A 241 -4.55 2.47 -11.13
N MET A 242 -3.58 1.60 -10.86
CA MET A 242 -3.25 0.48 -11.74
C MET A 242 -4.40 -0.52 -11.82
N GLU A 243 -5.03 -0.85 -10.68
CA GLU A 243 -6.21 -1.70 -10.59
C GLU A 243 -7.37 -1.14 -11.41
N LEU A 244 -7.67 0.15 -11.28
CA LEU A 244 -8.72 0.83 -12.06
C LEU A 244 -8.49 0.77 -13.57
N HIS A 245 -7.25 0.58 -13.99
CA HIS A 245 -6.84 0.58 -15.39
C HIS A 245 -6.45 -0.80 -15.94
N GLY A 246 -6.52 -1.85 -15.13
CA GLY A 246 -6.17 -3.21 -15.54
C GLY A 246 -4.68 -3.37 -15.88
N THR A 247 -3.79 -2.55 -15.32
CA THR A 247 -2.34 -2.60 -15.58
C THR A 247 -1.58 -3.32 -14.46
N LEU A 248 -2.28 -4.13 -13.66
CA LEU A 248 -1.64 -5.07 -12.75
C LEU A 248 -1.29 -6.28 -13.61
N ASP A 249 0.00 -6.47 -13.94
CA ASP A 249 0.42 -7.69 -14.60
C ASP A 249 0.05 -8.88 -13.71
N ASP A 250 -0.64 -9.88 -14.26
CA ASP A 250 -0.94 -11.15 -13.61
C ASP A 250 0.37 -11.94 -13.36
N GLN A 251 1.22 -11.48 -12.43
CA GLN A 251 2.24 -12.31 -11.83
C GLN A 251 1.61 -13.13 -10.71
N ALA A 252 0.76 -14.06 -11.12
CA ALA A 252 0.40 -15.24 -10.37
C ALA A 252 1.01 -16.46 -11.07
N CYS A 253 1.51 -17.40 -10.25
CA CYS A 253 1.87 -18.77 -10.61
C CYS A 253 3.28 -18.99 -11.19
N ALA A 254 4.26 -19.07 -10.30
CA ALA A 254 5.15 -20.23 -10.29
C ALA A 254 5.02 -20.84 -8.89
N GLU A 255 4.29 -21.94 -8.79
CA GLU A 255 4.41 -22.86 -7.66
C GLU A 255 5.71 -23.62 -7.88
N ASP A 256 6.65 -23.51 -6.94
CA ASP A 256 7.82 -24.38 -6.90
C ASP A 256 7.32 -25.81 -6.63
N PRO A 257 7.61 -26.80 -7.49
CA PRO A 257 7.42 -28.19 -7.14
C PRO A 257 8.48 -28.59 -6.11
N ASP A 258 8.01 -29.09 -4.97
CA ASP A 258 8.80 -29.60 -3.85
C ASP A 258 9.94 -30.54 -4.30
N GLU A 259 11.10 -30.36 -3.65
CA GLU A 259 12.16 -31.36 -3.56
C GLU A 259 11.66 -32.59 -2.79
N GLU A 260 11.58 -33.75 -3.45
CA GLU A 260 11.76 -35.04 -2.78
C GLU A 260 13.23 -35.47 -2.94
N GLY A 261 13.94 -35.49 -1.82
CA GLY A 261 15.33 -35.93 -1.73
C GLY A 261 15.50 -37.44 -1.57
N ALA A 262 16.53 -37.92 -2.25
CA ALA A 262 17.48 -38.96 -1.85
C ALA A 262 17.04 -40.46 -1.82
N GLY A 263 17.69 -41.22 -2.69
CA GLY A 263 17.94 -42.66 -2.54
C GLY A 263 19.08 -43.12 -3.46
N LEU A 264 20.29 -43.23 -2.90
CA LEU A 264 21.50 -43.79 -3.52
C LEU A 264 21.41 -45.33 -3.61
N ALA A 265 21.83 -45.92 -4.74
CA ALA A 265 22.49 -47.23 -4.78
C ALA A 265 23.29 -47.42 -6.10
N GLU A 266 24.46 -48.05 -5.95
CA GLU A 266 25.59 -48.17 -6.87
C GLU A 266 25.47 -49.14 -8.07
N ALA A 267 26.37 -48.87 -9.04
CA ALA A 267 27.18 -49.78 -9.88
C ALA A 267 26.53 -50.70 -10.93
N ALA A 268 26.92 -50.51 -12.20
CA ALA A 268 27.92 -51.37 -12.87
C ALA A 268 28.08 -51.01 -14.37
N GLU A 269 29.32 -51.11 -14.85
CA GLU A 269 29.78 -51.03 -16.24
C GLU A 269 29.04 -51.95 -17.22
N ALA A 270 28.93 -51.52 -18.50
CA ALA A 270 29.50 -52.22 -19.66
C ALA A 270 29.25 -51.43 -20.95
N GLY A 271 30.27 -51.39 -21.82
CA GLY A 271 30.38 -50.54 -23.00
C GLY A 271 29.52 -50.88 -24.23
N PRO A 272 29.75 -50.17 -25.35
CA PRO A 272 28.81 -49.97 -26.46
C PRO A 272 29.00 -51.00 -27.60
N PRO A 273 28.20 -50.91 -28.67
CA PRO A 273 28.86 -50.47 -29.90
C PRO A 273 28.02 -49.59 -30.86
N ILE A 274 28.77 -48.76 -31.58
CA ILE A 274 28.44 -48.05 -32.81
C ILE A 274 28.31 -49.06 -33.96
N SER A 275 27.37 -48.84 -34.91
CA SER A 275 27.50 -49.32 -36.29
C SER A 275 26.58 -48.54 -37.25
N VAL A 276 27.19 -47.94 -38.26
CA VAL A 276 26.63 -47.37 -39.52
C VAL A 276 27.36 -48.16 -40.61
N PRO A 277 26.77 -48.60 -41.76
CA PRO A 277 26.67 -47.70 -42.93
C PRO A 277 25.66 -48.02 -44.07
N ALA A 278 25.61 -47.04 -45.01
CA ALA A 278 25.37 -47.14 -46.47
C ALA A 278 23.90 -47.21 -46.96
N ALA A 279 23.47 -46.68 -48.12
CA ALA A 279 24.15 -46.18 -49.32
C ALA A 279 23.25 -45.20 -50.14
N LYS A 280 23.90 -44.47 -51.06
CA LYS A 280 23.37 -43.55 -52.11
C LYS A 280 22.47 -44.22 -53.16
N LYS A 281 21.62 -43.42 -53.85
CA LYS A 281 21.57 -43.22 -55.33
C LYS A 281 20.54 -42.12 -55.75
N PRO A 282 20.55 -41.61 -57.01
CA PRO A 282 20.45 -40.16 -57.31
C PRO A 282 19.36 -39.70 -58.31
N GLY A 283 19.15 -38.37 -58.37
CA GLY A 283 18.75 -37.55 -59.55
C GLY A 283 17.27 -37.59 -60.00
N PRO A 284 16.83 -36.72 -60.96
CA PRO A 284 17.52 -35.64 -61.66
C PRO A 284 16.83 -34.25 -61.57
N ALA A 285 17.37 -33.30 -62.33
CA ALA A 285 17.16 -31.85 -62.25
C ALA A 285 16.19 -31.26 -63.30
N LYS A 286 15.61 -30.11 -62.91
CA LYS A 286 15.33 -28.88 -63.72
C LYS A 286 14.26 -28.97 -64.82
N PRO A 287 13.73 -27.83 -65.35
CA PRO A 287 14.18 -26.42 -65.29
C PRO A 287 13.83 -25.63 -64.03
#